data_AF-A0AAF5PTU8-F1
#
_entry.id   AF-A0AAF5PTU8-F1
#
_cell.length_a   1.000
_cell.length_b   1.000
_cell.length_c   1.000
_cell.angle_alpha   90.00
_cell.angle_beta   90.00
_cell.angle_gamma   90.00
#
_symmetry.space_group_name_H-M   'P 1'
#
loop_
_entity.id
_entity.type
_entity.pdbx_description
1 polymer ?
#
loop_
_entity_poly.entity_id
_entity_poly.type
_entity_poly.pdbx_seq_one_letter_code
_entity_poly.pdbx_strand_id
1 'polypeptide(L)'
;MTENISEGDLMQWQNSSADNFVESLKRINGNFENYHEFGHVDIDTRRRILSIFCERFQESSVIRQQILHFLRILARDRQNLDHLLSSSLVQDVLNVAFLAEQSFEFDWEAFTQAEMCLINILFNSNLARNEFNDIASNLLLNRIRILSETSGISFMRRVVPVTVQDIAISTKSKIPEFPVKNLNNEQIDLVTFYDLRIAFVASAQSKDLQLRWLKNGCEVFLKVLERGLCFPERLRRNSQWKNFVEHTNWALKVLFNLFCYSWDDSVEPNAKQCMVLCSRIVTIKNIDPSLEQSAVDVIAVLPLSFELLTPKLQYIEQKDTNVIHDGRDMTFADAVLHALERRLEAESSERNELLGTFLTVLIRLSSQVKEARRYLRLLVIPPLHATDVERRPDDGAELRNRMIRLMMSISNTQDLVAEFIFILCKKSVNRFVKYCGFGHAAGLLANRGILNALNTSKHQSDSEASETEDYKAVETQVNPVTGCIEPAGENPFTGMTEEQKEYEVHRLMNDINKLMNQGLITPGRVGKDGQLEPVKHVLELVKDDDAEPDKSDSEDGVGS
;
A
#
# COMPACT_ATOMS: atom_id res chain seq x y z
N MET A 1 29.02 23.13 -15.49
CA MET A 1 28.73 24.25 -14.58
C MET A 1 27.35 24.75 -14.95
N THR A 2 26.44 24.83 -13.99
CA THR A 2 25.11 25.42 -14.18
C THR A 2 25.27 26.91 -14.54
N GLU A 3 24.65 27.36 -15.62
CA GLU A 3 24.54 28.78 -15.93
C GLU A 3 23.65 29.42 -14.86
N ASN A 4 24.22 30.21 -13.95
CA ASN A 4 23.44 30.95 -12.96
C ASN A 4 22.66 32.08 -13.64
N ILE A 5 21.50 32.42 -13.08
CA ILE A 5 20.75 33.62 -13.48
C ILE A 5 21.58 34.84 -13.09
N SER A 6 22.04 35.61 -14.06
CA SER A 6 22.89 36.79 -13.82
C SER A 6 22.05 38.04 -13.56
N GLU A 7 22.67 39.05 -12.95
CA GLU A 7 22.04 40.38 -12.81
C GLU A 7 21.67 40.98 -14.18
N GLY A 8 22.45 40.68 -15.22
CA GLY A 8 22.16 41.09 -16.59
C GLY A 8 20.87 40.47 -17.13
N ASP A 9 20.61 39.19 -16.81
CA ASP A 9 19.38 38.50 -17.20
C ASP A 9 18.16 39.14 -16.51
N LEU A 10 18.25 39.41 -15.21
CA LEU A 10 17.16 40.07 -14.46
C LEU A 10 16.85 41.47 -15.01
N MET A 11 17.88 42.26 -15.31
CA MET A 11 17.72 43.61 -15.88
C MET A 11 17.14 43.55 -17.30
N GLN A 12 17.53 42.55 -18.09
CA GLN A 12 16.93 42.28 -19.39
C GLN A 12 15.46 41.91 -19.23
N TRP A 13 15.11 41.04 -18.29
CA TRP A 13 13.74 40.60 -18.10
C TRP A 13 12.79 41.72 -17.68
N GLN A 14 13.28 42.68 -16.90
CA GLN A 14 12.49 43.81 -16.43
C GLN A 14 12.24 44.87 -17.51
N ASN A 15 13.21 45.15 -18.38
CA ASN A 15 13.19 46.35 -19.24
C ASN A 15 13.11 46.05 -20.75
N SER A 16 13.15 44.79 -21.16
CA SER A 16 13.20 44.42 -22.59
C SER A 16 11.81 44.23 -23.22
N SER A 17 11.78 44.18 -24.56
CA SER A 17 10.58 43.81 -25.32
C SER A 17 10.11 42.40 -24.96
N ALA A 18 8.84 42.10 -25.23
CA ALA A 18 8.26 40.77 -25.03
C ALA A 18 9.08 39.66 -25.69
N ASP A 19 9.53 39.87 -26.94
CA ASP A 19 10.32 38.90 -27.70
C ASP A 19 11.67 38.60 -27.03
N ASN A 20 12.37 39.65 -26.60
CA ASN A 20 13.67 39.51 -25.93
C ASN A 20 13.54 38.81 -24.56
N PHE A 21 12.46 39.09 -23.83
CA PHE A 21 12.14 38.40 -22.58
C PHE A 21 11.89 36.92 -22.83
N VAL A 22 11.06 36.58 -23.82
CA VAL A 22 10.73 35.20 -24.17
C VAL A 22 11.97 34.43 -24.60
N GLU A 23 12.82 35.00 -25.46
CA GLU A 23 14.05 34.36 -25.90
C GLU A 23 15.02 34.09 -24.74
N SER A 24 15.22 35.09 -23.88
CA SER A 24 16.10 34.97 -22.71
C SER A 24 15.60 33.93 -21.72
N LEU A 25 14.30 33.95 -21.37
CA LEU A 25 13.71 33.00 -20.43
C LEU A 25 13.68 31.57 -21.00
N LYS A 26 13.43 31.41 -22.30
CA LYS A 26 13.47 30.12 -22.99
C LYS A 26 14.87 29.50 -22.96
N ARG A 27 15.93 30.30 -23.14
CA ARG A 27 17.33 29.85 -22.97
C ARG A 27 17.57 29.32 -21.55
N ILE A 28 17.17 30.07 -20.52
CA ILE A 28 17.33 29.65 -19.12
C ILE A 28 16.52 28.38 -18.82
N ASN A 29 15.26 28.30 -19.26
CA ASN A 29 14.44 27.10 -19.12
C ASN A 29 15.10 25.87 -19.76
N GLY A 30 15.64 26.02 -20.97
CA GLY A 30 16.36 24.95 -21.66
C GLY A 30 17.59 24.46 -20.89
N ASN A 31 18.32 25.37 -20.26
CA ASN A 31 19.46 25.03 -19.41
C ASN A 31 19.03 24.30 -18.13
N PHE A 32 17.91 24.70 -17.53
CA PHE A 32 17.44 24.16 -16.25
C PHE A 32 16.62 22.87 -16.39
N GLU A 33 16.20 22.51 -17.61
CA GLU A 33 15.21 21.45 -17.87
C GLU A 33 15.55 20.08 -17.26
N ASN A 34 16.83 19.72 -17.13
CA ASN A 34 17.26 18.42 -16.59
C ASN A 34 17.64 18.46 -15.10
N TYR A 35 17.55 19.63 -14.45
CA TYR A 35 17.94 19.82 -13.06
C TYR A 35 16.76 19.61 -12.10
N HIS A 36 17.10 19.23 -10.86
CA HIS A 36 16.16 18.90 -9.79
C HIS A 36 16.48 19.64 -8.48
N GLU A 37 17.64 20.29 -8.37
CA GLU A 37 18.06 21.07 -7.21
C GLU A 37 18.47 22.48 -7.66
N PHE A 38 17.97 23.50 -6.97
CA PHE A 38 18.12 24.90 -7.39
C PHE A 38 18.63 25.80 -6.25
N GLY A 39 19.43 25.24 -5.33
CA GLY A 39 20.04 25.98 -4.22
C GLY A 39 20.98 27.11 -4.66
N HIS A 40 21.47 27.07 -5.91
CA HIS A 40 22.29 28.14 -6.51
C HIS A 40 21.49 29.41 -6.87
N VAL A 41 20.16 29.30 -6.99
CA VAL A 41 19.28 30.46 -7.15
C VAL A 41 18.90 30.96 -5.76
N ASP A 42 19.56 32.02 -5.31
CA ASP A 42 19.39 32.57 -3.98
C ASP A 42 18.01 33.23 -3.77
N ILE A 43 17.70 33.55 -2.51
CA ILE A 43 16.39 34.08 -2.09
C ILE A 43 16.11 35.45 -2.70
N ASP A 44 17.11 36.32 -2.80
CA ASP A 44 16.92 37.69 -3.30
C ASP A 44 16.68 37.66 -4.81
N THR A 45 17.41 36.82 -5.54
CA THR A 45 17.16 36.52 -6.95
C THR A 45 15.73 36.02 -7.15
N ARG A 46 15.25 35.04 -6.37
CA ARG A 46 13.87 34.52 -6.47
C ARG A 46 12.80 35.59 -6.27
N ARG A 47 12.98 36.49 -5.29
CA ARG A 47 12.03 37.59 -5.03
C ARG A 47 11.99 38.59 -6.18
N ARG A 48 13.12 38.90 -6.79
CA ARG A 48 13.18 39.80 -7.97
C ARG A 48 12.50 39.15 -9.17
N ILE A 49 12.73 37.85 -9.39
CA ILE A 49 12.05 37.08 -10.44
C ILE A 49 10.54 37.11 -10.21
N LEU A 50 10.07 36.87 -8.99
CA LEU A 50 8.64 36.94 -8.65
C LEU A 50 8.03 38.31 -8.99
N SER A 51 8.71 39.42 -8.67
CA SER A 51 8.23 40.76 -9.01
C SER A 51 8.07 40.95 -10.52
N ILE A 52 9.10 40.58 -11.28
CA ILE A 52 9.09 40.67 -12.75
C ILE A 52 7.96 39.78 -13.32
N PHE A 53 7.84 38.55 -12.82
CA PHE A 53 6.86 37.60 -13.32
C PHE A 53 5.44 38.08 -13.06
N CYS A 54 5.12 38.62 -11.87
CA CYS A 54 3.79 39.18 -11.59
C CYS A 54 3.39 40.28 -12.60
N GLU A 55 4.33 41.15 -12.98
CA GLU A 55 4.07 42.22 -13.95
C GLU A 55 3.91 41.67 -15.37
N ARG A 56 4.84 40.83 -15.81
CA ARG A 56 4.93 40.33 -17.19
C ARG A 56 3.87 39.28 -17.52
N PHE A 57 3.34 38.55 -16.53
CA PHE A 57 2.36 37.48 -16.73
C PHE A 57 1.10 37.94 -17.48
N GLN A 58 0.72 39.21 -17.31
CA GLN A 58 -0.49 39.78 -17.88
C GLN A 58 -0.33 40.15 -19.37
N GLU A 59 0.89 40.17 -19.92
CA GLU A 59 1.16 40.71 -21.25
C GLU A 59 0.67 39.83 -22.42
N SER A 60 1.02 38.54 -22.45
CA SER A 60 0.68 37.64 -23.56
C SER A 60 0.70 36.16 -23.17
N SER A 61 0.05 35.29 -23.96
CA SER A 61 0.04 33.83 -23.70
C SER A 61 1.43 33.22 -23.80
N VAL A 62 2.26 33.67 -24.73
CA VAL A 62 3.64 33.21 -24.92
C VAL A 62 4.52 33.52 -23.70
N ILE A 63 4.37 34.72 -23.12
CA ILE A 63 5.06 35.09 -21.88
C ILE A 63 4.60 34.21 -20.72
N ARG A 64 3.29 34.02 -20.55
CA ARG A 64 2.73 33.11 -19.54
C ARG A 64 3.30 31.72 -19.66
N GLN A 65 3.34 31.16 -20.87
CA GLN A 65 3.90 29.84 -21.12
C GLN A 65 5.35 29.72 -20.62
N GLN A 66 6.21 30.71 -20.92
CA GLN A 66 7.62 30.66 -20.49
C GLN A 66 7.79 30.84 -18.97
N ILE A 67 6.98 31.70 -18.35
CA ILE A 67 6.95 31.87 -16.89
C ILE A 67 6.50 30.58 -16.21
N LEU A 68 5.41 29.96 -16.68
CA LEU A 68 4.88 28.70 -16.15
C LEU A 68 5.89 27.56 -16.31
N HIS A 69 6.60 27.51 -17.44
CA HIS A 69 7.68 26.55 -17.66
C HIS A 69 8.82 26.74 -16.65
N PHE A 70 9.24 27.98 -16.40
CA PHE A 70 10.24 28.29 -15.38
C PHE A 70 9.79 27.89 -13.97
N LEU A 71 8.58 28.28 -13.58
CA LEU A 71 7.99 27.94 -12.28
C LEU A 71 7.90 26.42 -12.11
N ARG A 72 7.43 25.70 -13.12
CA ARG A 72 7.35 24.23 -13.13
C ARG A 72 8.72 23.60 -12.86
N ILE A 73 9.80 24.11 -13.48
CA ILE A 73 11.16 23.58 -13.27
C ILE A 73 11.62 23.84 -11.84
N LEU A 74 11.55 25.09 -11.36
CA LEU A 74 12.03 25.43 -10.02
C LEU A 74 11.17 24.80 -8.92
N ALA A 75 9.89 24.54 -9.18
CA ALA A 75 8.98 23.87 -8.26
C ALA A 75 9.26 22.37 -8.10
N ARG A 76 10.22 21.79 -8.82
CA ARG A 76 10.73 20.43 -8.55
C ARG A 76 11.48 20.36 -7.23
N ASP A 77 12.08 21.48 -6.82
CA ASP A 77 12.78 21.64 -5.55
C ASP A 77 11.90 22.39 -4.55
N ARG A 78 11.71 21.82 -3.37
CA ARG A 78 10.94 22.45 -2.29
C ARG A 78 11.68 23.64 -1.67
N GLN A 79 13.01 23.65 -1.73
CA GLN A 79 13.81 24.66 -1.05
C GLN A 79 13.55 26.05 -1.64
N ASN A 80 13.19 26.99 -0.76
CA ASN A 80 12.95 28.40 -1.09
C ASN A 80 11.88 28.64 -2.19
N LEU A 81 11.02 27.66 -2.48
CA LEU A 81 9.96 27.81 -3.50
C LEU A 81 8.97 28.92 -3.13
N ASP A 82 8.61 29.05 -1.86
CA ASP A 82 7.65 30.07 -1.40
C ASP A 82 8.19 31.51 -1.55
N HIS A 83 9.48 31.72 -1.84
CA HIS A 83 10.04 33.03 -2.18
C HIS A 83 9.92 33.37 -3.68
N LEU A 84 9.51 32.41 -4.51
CA LEU A 84 9.24 32.57 -5.94
C LEU A 84 7.73 32.62 -6.24
N LEU A 85 6.89 32.44 -5.23
CA LEU A 85 5.43 32.41 -5.36
C LEU A 85 4.78 33.53 -4.56
N SER A 86 3.64 34.02 -5.05
CA SER A 86 2.73 34.91 -4.32
C SER A 86 1.29 34.44 -4.54
N SER A 87 0.36 34.85 -3.67
CA SER A 87 -1.07 34.54 -3.85
C SER A 87 -1.58 34.97 -5.22
N SER A 88 -1.19 36.17 -5.69
CA SER A 88 -1.59 36.66 -7.01
C SER A 88 -1.06 35.78 -8.14
N LEU A 89 0.22 35.40 -8.10
CA LEU A 89 0.82 34.57 -9.13
C LEU A 89 0.22 33.17 -9.15
N VAL A 90 -0.09 32.58 -7.99
CA VAL A 90 -0.78 31.28 -7.92
C VAL A 90 -2.19 31.37 -8.49
N GLN A 91 -2.95 32.42 -8.16
CA GLN A 91 -4.26 32.65 -8.76
C GLN A 91 -4.15 32.81 -10.29
N ASP A 92 -3.12 33.50 -10.78
CA ASP A 92 -2.82 33.60 -12.21
C ASP A 92 -2.56 32.23 -12.86
N VAL A 93 -1.80 31.33 -12.19
CA VAL A 93 -1.63 29.94 -12.66
C VAL A 93 -2.97 29.20 -12.71
N LEU A 94 -3.81 29.33 -11.68
CA LEU A 94 -5.14 28.72 -11.64
C LEU A 94 -6.07 29.29 -12.73
N ASN A 95 -5.99 30.60 -13.00
CA ASN A 95 -6.74 31.26 -14.07
C ASN A 95 -6.35 30.72 -15.45
N VAL A 96 -5.06 30.48 -15.72
CA VAL A 96 -4.60 29.86 -16.99
C VAL A 96 -5.04 28.40 -17.08
N ALA A 97 -5.08 27.70 -15.95
CA ALA A 97 -5.57 26.32 -15.87
C ALA A 97 -7.11 26.22 -15.84
N PHE A 98 -7.87 27.33 -15.96
CA PHE A 98 -9.35 27.31 -15.87
C PHE A 98 -9.88 26.73 -14.55
N LEU A 99 -9.14 26.94 -13.45
CA LEU A 99 -9.48 26.52 -12.10
C LEU A 99 -9.74 27.73 -11.18
N ALA A 100 -10.19 28.85 -11.74
CA ALA A 100 -10.54 30.05 -10.99
C ALA A 100 -11.65 30.85 -11.72
N GLU A 101 -12.24 31.85 -11.05
CA GLU A 101 -13.39 32.61 -11.58
C GLU A 101 -13.06 33.47 -12.80
N GLN A 102 -11.83 33.97 -12.87
CA GLN A 102 -11.34 34.71 -14.02
C GLN A 102 -10.51 33.75 -14.85
N SER A 103 -10.64 33.79 -16.18
CA SER A 103 -9.76 32.98 -17.02
C SER A 103 -9.26 33.82 -18.16
N PHE A 104 -7.98 33.61 -18.46
CA PHE A 104 -7.39 34.10 -19.69
C PHE A 104 -8.05 33.44 -20.90
N GLU A 105 -7.87 34.03 -22.07
CA GLU A 105 -8.24 33.36 -23.32
C GLU A 105 -7.53 32.00 -23.41
N PHE A 106 -8.25 30.99 -23.90
CA PHE A 106 -7.73 29.64 -23.98
C PHE A 106 -6.58 29.54 -24.99
N ASP A 107 -5.42 29.14 -24.50
CA ASP A 107 -4.20 28.88 -25.26
C ASP A 107 -3.68 27.53 -24.81
N TRP A 108 -3.54 26.58 -25.75
CA TRP A 108 -3.25 25.18 -25.43
C TRP A 108 -1.89 25.00 -24.77
N GLU A 109 -0.88 25.71 -25.27
CA GLU A 109 0.49 25.67 -24.78
C GLU A 109 0.61 26.25 -23.37
N ALA A 110 -0.01 27.40 -23.11
CA ALA A 110 -0.03 28.00 -21.77
C ALA A 110 -0.85 27.14 -20.79
N PHE A 111 -2.00 26.62 -21.22
CA PHE A 111 -2.85 25.73 -20.40
C PHE A 111 -2.09 24.48 -19.96
N THR A 112 -1.47 23.75 -20.89
CA THR A 112 -0.72 22.53 -20.57
C THR A 112 0.47 22.81 -19.65
N GLN A 113 1.17 23.94 -19.83
CA GLN A 113 2.23 24.33 -18.90
C GLN A 113 1.68 24.67 -17.50
N ALA A 114 0.50 25.30 -17.41
CA ALA A 114 -0.14 25.59 -16.13
C ALA A 114 -0.49 24.30 -15.39
N GLU A 115 -1.09 23.33 -16.06
CA GLU A 115 -1.41 22.00 -15.51
C GLU A 115 -0.17 21.30 -14.95
N MET A 116 0.92 21.27 -15.72
CA MET A 116 2.20 20.69 -15.27
C MET A 116 2.80 21.47 -14.09
N CYS A 117 2.71 22.80 -14.11
CA CYS A 117 3.19 23.66 -13.04
C CYS A 117 2.40 23.41 -11.74
N LEU A 118 1.07 23.32 -11.82
CA LEU A 118 0.17 23.07 -10.69
C LEU A 118 0.54 21.81 -9.93
N ILE A 119 0.82 20.71 -10.63
CA ILE A 119 1.23 19.44 -10.01
C ILE A 119 2.46 19.65 -9.10
N ASN A 120 3.46 20.42 -9.56
CA ASN A 120 4.68 20.64 -8.80
C ASN A 120 4.48 21.63 -7.65
N ILE A 121 3.82 22.77 -7.89
CA ILE A 121 3.63 23.78 -6.83
C ILE A 121 2.67 23.30 -5.74
N LEU A 122 1.61 22.55 -6.07
CA LEU A 122 0.70 21.99 -5.07
C LEU A 122 1.39 20.94 -4.21
N PHE A 123 2.34 20.19 -4.78
CA PHE A 123 3.10 19.19 -4.04
C PHE A 123 4.10 19.83 -3.05
N ASN A 124 4.77 20.91 -3.46
CA ASN A 124 5.90 21.48 -2.72
C ASN A 124 5.59 22.77 -1.94
N SER A 125 4.50 23.49 -2.24
CA SER A 125 4.17 24.77 -1.60
C SER A 125 2.90 24.68 -0.73
N ASN A 126 2.98 25.20 0.50
CA ASN A 126 1.80 25.38 1.35
C ASN A 126 0.92 26.53 0.84
N LEU A 127 1.54 27.60 0.35
CA LEU A 127 0.84 28.75 -0.23
C LEU A 127 -0.05 28.29 -1.39
N ALA A 128 0.50 27.52 -2.33
CA ALA A 128 -0.27 27.03 -3.47
C ALA A 128 -1.49 26.18 -3.06
N ARG A 129 -1.34 25.35 -2.03
CA ARG A 129 -2.45 24.55 -1.48
C ARG A 129 -3.52 25.39 -0.80
N ASN A 130 -3.15 26.48 -0.13
CA ASN A 130 -4.11 27.40 0.47
C ASN A 130 -4.90 28.18 -0.60
N GLU A 131 -4.26 28.52 -1.72
CA GLU A 131 -4.90 29.19 -2.86
C GLU A 131 -5.78 28.25 -3.69
N PHE A 132 -5.55 26.92 -3.63
CA PHE A 132 -6.41 25.90 -4.22
C PHE A 132 -7.71 25.73 -3.44
N ASN A 133 -8.57 26.73 -3.58
CA ASN A 133 -9.79 26.90 -2.81
C ASN A 133 -10.96 26.04 -3.32
N ASP A 134 -12.13 26.26 -2.73
CA ASP A 134 -13.38 25.57 -3.06
C ASP A 134 -13.78 25.74 -4.52
N ILE A 135 -13.53 26.91 -5.12
CA ILE A 135 -13.85 27.18 -6.51
C ILE A 135 -12.95 26.31 -7.40
N ALA A 136 -11.63 26.36 -7.19
CA ALA A 136 -10.66 25.58 -7.94
C ALA A 136 -10.95 24.07 -7.88
N SER A 137 -11.22 23.56 -6.66
CA SER A 137 -11.54 22.14 -6.48
C SER A 137 -12.83 21.71 -7.18
N ASN A 138 -13.89 22.54 -7.16
CA ASN A 138 -15.15 22.24 -7.83
C ASN A 138 -15.04 22.31 -9.37
N LEU A 139 -14.27 23.27 -9.89
CA LEU A 139 -13.98 23.37 -11.33
C LEU A 139 -13.22 22.15 -11.83
N LEU A 140 -12.20 21.72 -11.08
CA LEU A 140 -11.45 20.51 -11.41
C LEU A 140 -12.35 19.27 -11.44
N LEU A 141 -13.19 19.07 -10.40
CA LEU A 141 -14.14 17.96 -10.36
C LEU A 141 -15.12 17.97 -11.53
N ASN A 142 -15.68 19.14 -11.85
CA ASN A 142 -16.60 19.28 -12.98
C ASN A 142 -15.91 18.99 -14.31
N ARG A 143 -14.66 19.45 -14.49
CA ARG A 143 -13.89 19.15 -15.70
C ARG A 143 -13.63 17.66 -15.86
N ILE A 144 -13.17 16.98 -14.80
CA ILE A 144 -12.98 15.51 -14.81
C ILE A 144 -14.30 14.81 -15.15
N ARG A 145 -15.42 15.23 -14.56
CA ARG A 145 -16.75 14.68 -14.84
C ARG A 145 -17.10 14.80 -16.33
N ILE A 146 -16.98 16.00 -16.91
CA ILE A 146 -17.30 16.24 -18.33
C ILE A 146 -16.40 15.40 -19.25
N LEU A 147 -15.09 15.33 -18.97
CA LEU A 147 -14.15 14.54 -19.77
C LEU A 147 -14.45 13.04 -19.67
N SER A 148 -14.86 12.56 -18.49
CA SER A 148 -15.26 11.16 -18.28
C SER A 148 -16.52 10.77 -19.07
N GLU A 149 -17.41 11.72 -19.36
CA GLU A 149 -18.65 11.50 -20.11
C GLU A 149 -18.44 11.71 -21.63
N THR A 150 -17.61 12.67 -22.02
CA THR A 150 -17.43 13.10 -23.43
C THR A 150 -16.73 12.05 -24.28
N SER A 151 -15.68 11.40 -23.77
CA SER A 151 -14.92 10.44 -24.57
C SER A 151 -15.63 9.06 -24.76
N GLY A 152 -16.93 8.99 -24.46
CA GLY A 152 -17.84 7.88 -24.76
C GLY A 152 -18.92 8.16 -25.83
N ILE A 153 -19.04 9.39 -26.35
CA ILE A 153 -20.16 9.81 -27.23
C ILE A 153 -20.18 9.08 -28.61
N SER A 154 -19.15 8.32 -28.96
CA SER A 154 -19.12 7.56 -30.23
C SER A 154 -19.93 6.24 -30.21
N PHE A 155 -20.27 5.64 -29.06
CA PHE A 155 -20.77 4.24 -29.07
C PHE A 155 -22.02 3.87 -28.25
N MET A 156 -22.69 4.77 -27.51
CA MET A 156 -24.00 4.46 -26.94
C MET A 156 -24.98 5.64 -27.01
N ARG A 157 -25.77 5.67 -28.09
CA ARG A 157 -27.03 6.43 -28.13
C ARG A 157 -28.09 5.66 -27.35
N ARG A 158 -28.17 5.89 -26.03
CA ARG A 158 -29.43 5.81 -25.26
C ARG A 158 -29.47 7.00 -24.32
N VAL A 159 -30.09 8.06 -24.82
CA VAL A 159 -30.44 9.25 -24.04
C VAL A 159 -31.47 8.82 -23.00
N VAL A 160 -31.06 8.76 -21.74
CA VAL A 160 -31.93 9.03 -20.61
C VAL A 160 -31.44 10.37 -20.06
N PRO A 161 -32.27 11.42 -20.01
CA PRO A 161 -31.86 12.68 -19.43
C PRO A 161 -31.70 12.45 -17.92
N VAL A 162 -30.45 12.37 -17.46
CA VAL A 162 -30.16 12.42 -16.03
C VAL A 162 -30.31 13.88 -15.62
N THR A 163 -31.25 14.12 -14.71
CA THR A 163 -31.43 15.40 -14.03
C THR A 163 -30.10 15.79 -13.40
N VAL A 164 -29.52 16.87 -13.94
CA VAL A 164 -28.47 17.63 -13.27
C VAL A 164 -29.07 18.04 -11.93
N GLN A 165 -28.64 17.39 -10.84
CA GLN A 165 -28.71 18.05 -9.54
C GLN A 165 -27.69 19.17 -9.65
N ASP A 166 -28.20 20.34 -10.06
CA ASP A 166 -27.48 21.59 -10.01
C ASP A 166 -26.92 21.71 -8.59
N ILE A 167 -25.60 21.55 -8.46
CA ILE A 167 -24.92 22.17 -7.34
C ILE A 167 -25.29 23.63 -7.48
N ALA A 168 -26.10 24.15 -6.54
CA ALA A 168 -26.60 25.51 -6.54
C ALA A 168 -25.42 26.48 -6.36
N ILE A 169 -24.67 26.69 -7.45
CA ILE A 169 -23.67 27.73 -7.56
C ILE A 169 -24.45 28.97 -7.96
N SER A 170 -24.61 29.85 -6.98
CA SER A 170 -25.26 31.16 -7.07
C SER A 170 -25.05 31.79 -8.45
N THR A 171 -26.16 32.09 -9.13
CA THR A 171 -26.29 32.59 -10.52
C THR A 171 -25.75 34.02 -10.73
N LYS A 172 -24.58 34.36 -10.16
CA LYS A 172 -23.94 35.67 -10.33
C LYS A 172 -22.43 35.63 -10.60
N SER A 173 -21.75 34.48 -10.57
CA SER A 173 -20.34 34.41 -10.99
C SER A 173 -20.25 33.99 -12.46
N LYS A 174 -19.54 34.79 -13.27
CA LYS A 174 -19.16 34.47 -14.65
C LYS A 174 -18.07 33.39 -14.64
N ILE A 175 -18.40 32.18 -14.21
CA ILE A 175 -17.45 31.07 -14.26
C ILE A 175 -17.26 30.69 -15.74
N PRO A 176 -16.04 30.75 -16.28
CA PRO A 176 -15.77 30.40 -17.68
C PRO A 176 -15.91 28.90 -17.90
N GLU A 177 -16.65 28.53 -18.96
CA GLU A 177 -16.81 27.13 -19.38
C GLU A 177 -15.51 26.65 -20.05
N PHE A 178 -14.97 25.51 -19.60
CA PHE A 178 -13.77 24.92 -20.21
C PHE A 178 -14.09 24.45 -21.64
N PRO A 179 -13.30 24.83 -22.67
CA PRO A 179 -13.66 24.65 -24.08
C PRO A 179 -13.43 23.22 -24.61
N VAL A 180 -13.99 22.21 -23.94
CA VAL A 180 -13.85 20.77 -24.30
C VAL A 180 -14.14 20.50 -25.77
N LYS A 181 -15.14 21.19 -26.34
CA LYS A 181 -15.57 21.02 -27.74
C LYS A 181 -14.49 21.38 -28.77
N ASN A 182 -13.48 22.16 -28.37
CA ASN A 182 -12.39 22.58 -29.23
C ASN A 182 -11.21 21.61 -29.21
N LEU A 183 -11.25 20.57 -28.35
CA LEU A 183 -10.16 19.64 -28.16
C LEU A 183 -10.37 18.36 -28.97
N ASN A 184 -9.27 17.82 -29.51
CA ASN A 184 -9.25 16.48 -30.09
C ASN A 184 -9.12 15.40 -28.98
N ASN A 185 -9.22 14.12 -29.37
CA ASN A 185 -9.17 13.00 -28.41
C ASN A 185 -7.84 12.91 -27.64
N GLU A 186 -6.70 13.17 -28.30
CA GLU A 186 -5.38 13.13 -27.64
C GLU A 186 -5.24 14.24 -26.60
N GLN A 187 -5.77 15.43 -26.93
CA GLN A 187 -5.82 16.57 -26.02
C GLN A 187 -6.73 16.28 -24.82
N ILE A 188 -7.91 15.69 -25.06
CA ILE A 188 -8.83 15.26 -23.99
C ILE A 188 -8.16 14.24 -23.06
N ASP A 189 -7.46 13.26 -23.61
CA ASP A 189 -6.73 12.26 -22.83
C ASP A 189 -5.62 12.90 -21.99
N LEU A 190 -4.89 13.87 -22.56
CA LEU A 190 -3.83 14.57 -21.86
C LEU A 190 -4.36 15.46 -20.72
N VAL A 191 -5.45 16.19 -20.95
CA VAL A 191 -6.12 16.98 -19.90
C VAL A 191 -6.61 16.07 -18.78
N THR A 192 -7.27 14.95 -19.13
CA THR A 192 -7.74 13.97 -18.14
C THR A 192 -6.59 13.42 -17.29
N PHE A 193 -5.43 13.18 -17.91
CA PHE A 193 -4.23 12.73 -17.19
C PHE A 193 -3.74 13.77 -16.19
N TYR A 194 -3.61 15.05 -16.58
CA TYR A 194 -3.15 16.09 -15.67
C TYR A 194 -4.18 16.40 -14.58
N ASP A 195 -5.47 16.48 -14.92
CA ASP A 195 -6.54 16.74 -13.96
C ASP A 195 -6.56 15.71 -12.83
N LEU A 196 -6.46 14.42 -13.16
CA LEU A 196 -6.44 13.34 -12.18
C LEU A 196 -5.16 13.40 -11.31
N ARG A 197 -4.04 13.86 -11.85
CA ARG A 197 -2.79 14.08 -11.08
C ARG A 197 -2.88 15.28 -10.15
N ILE A 198 -3.46 16.39 -10.62
CA ILE A 198 -3.75 17.55 -9.77
C ILE A 198 -4.70 17.12 -8.65
N ALA A 199 -5.74 16.35 -8.96
CA ALA A 199 -6.66 15.83 -7.96
C ALA A 199 -5.95 14.94 -6.93
N PHE A 200 -5.04 14.08 -7.36
CA PHE A 200 -4.23 13.26 -6.47
C PHE A 200 -3.37 14.12 -5.53
N VAL A 201 -2.59 15.06 -6.06
CA VAL A 201 -1.69 15.90 -5.25
C VAL A 201 -2.48 16.79 -4.29
N ALA A 202 -3.55 17.43 -4.77
CA ALA A 202 -4.39 18.29 -3.95
C ALA A 202 -5.06 17.51 -2.81
N SER A 203 -5.59 16.31 -3.09
CA SER A 203 -6.23 15.47 -2.08
C SER A 203 -5.23 14.84 -1.10
N ALA A 204 -3.99 14.57 -1.49
CA ALA A 204 -3.00 13.91 -0.63
C ALA A 204 -2.67 14.70 0.65
N GLN A 205 -2.76 16.04 0.59
CA GLN A 205 -2.25 16.91 1.65
C GLN A 205 -3.33 17.83 2.27
N SER A 206 -4.62 17.59 1.98
CA SER A 206 -5.74 18.38 2.52
C SER A 206 -6.88 17.48 3.01
N LYS A 207 -6.98 17.32 4.33
CA LYS A 207 -8.08 16.56 4.97
C LYS A 207 -9.45 17.17 4.69
N ASP A 208 -9.53 18.51 4.65
CA ASP A 208 -10.78 19.21 4.34
C ASP A 208 -11.23 18.96 2.90
N LEU A 209 -10.29 18.90 1.95
CA LEU A 209 -10.60 18.53 0.58
C LEU A 209 -11.02 17.06 0.48
N GLN A 210 -10.31 16.15 1.16
CA GLN A 210 -10.67 14.74 1.24
C GLN A 210 -12.12 14.56 1.72
N LEU A 211 -12.49 15.16 2.85
CA LEU A 211 -13.85 15.07 3.41
C LEU A 211 -14.91 15.63 2.46
N ARG A 212 -14.64 16.77 1.80
CA ARG A 212 -15.59 17.38 0.86
C ARG A 212 -15.79 16.53 -0.38
N TRP A 213 -14.71 16.04 -0.99
CA TRP A 213 -14.78 15.16 -2.16
C TRP A 213 -15.35 13.80 -1.81
N LEU A 214 -15.10 13.28 -0.61
CA LEU A 214 -15.72 12.05 -0.15
C LEU A 214 -17.26 12.17 -0.14
N LYS A 215 -17.79 13.32 0.29
CA LYS A 215 -19.24 13.60 0.34
C LYS A 215 -19.85 13.90 -1.03
N ASN A 216 -19.22 14.79 -1.81
CA ASN A 216 -19.87 15.40 -2.98
C ASN A 216 -19.09 15.22 -4.31
N GLY A 217 -17.96 14.52 -4.30
CA GLY A 217 -17.08 14.35 -5.47
C GLY A 217 -16.69 12.91 -5.80
N CYS A 218 -16.88 11.97 -4.88
CA CYS A 218 -16.40 10.59 -4.98
C CYS A 218 -16.90 9.89 -6.25
N GLU A 219 -18.17 10.09 -6.60
CA GLU A 219 -18.82 9.53 -7.80
C GLU A 219 -18.09 9.87 -9.10
N VAL A 220 -17.41 11.03 -9.17
CA VAL A 220 -16.64 11.43 -10.36
C VAL A 220 -15.51 10.42 -10.62
N PHE A 221 -14.78 10.03 -9.57
CA PHE A 221 -13.69 9.06 -9.69
C PHE A 221 -14.21 7.63 -9.86
N LEU A 222 -15.35 7.29 -9.23
CA LEU A 222 -16.00 5.99 -9.44
C LEU A 222 -16.43 5.80 -10.92
N LYS A 223 -16.99 6.83 -11.55
CA LYS A 223 -17.32 6.81 -13.00
C LYS A 223 -16.10 6.55 -13.88
N VAL A 224 -14.92 7.07 -13.52
CA VAL A 224 -13.67 6.77 -14.24
C VAL A 224 -13.34 5.28 -14.16
N LEU A 225 -13.47 4.66 -12.98
CA LEU A 225 -13.26 3.22 -12.81
C LEU A 225 -14.31 2.38 -13.57
N GLU A 226 -15.58 2.76 -13.52
CA GLU A 226 -16.67 2.10 -14.24
C GLU A 226 -16.40 2.08 -15.75
N ARG A 227 -15.95 3.21 -16.28
CA ARG A 227 -15.57 3.32 -17.68
C ARG A 227 -14.35 2.46 -18.00
N GLY A 228 -13.36 2.42 -17.12
CA GLY A 228 -12.24 1.47 -17.16
C GLY A 228 -12.73 0.03 -17.36
N LEU A 229 -13.66 -0.38 -16.50
CA LEU A 229 -14.24 -1.72 -16.48
C LEU A 229 -15.18 -2.05 -17.64
N CYS A 230 -15.66 -1.06 -18.40
CA CYS A 230 -16.37 -1.30 -19.65
C CYS A 230 -15.45 -1.85 -20.74
N PHE A 231 -14.13 -1.65 -20.61
CA PHE A 231 -13.12 -2.10 -21.56
C PHE A 231 -11.96 -2.84 -20.84
N PRO A 232 -12.22 -3.98 -20.18
CA PRO A 232 -11.25 -4.66 -19.33
C PRO A 232 -9.97 -5.07 -20.08
N GLU A 233 -10.07 -5.37 -21.38
CA GLU A 233 -8.93 -5.66 -22.26
C GLU A 233 -7.90 -4.53 -22.30
N ARG A 234 -8.34 -3.27 -22.13
CA ARG A 234 -7.46 -2.09 -22.16
C ARG A 234 -6.70 -1.89 -20.85
N LEU A 235 -7.14 -2.52 -19.76
CA LEU A 235 -6.51 -2.45 -18.44
C LEU A 235 -5.44 -3.53 -18.23
N ARG A 236 -5.30 -4.46 -19.17
CA ARG A 236 -4.34 -5.56 -19.08
C ARG A 236 -2.90 -5.09 -19.22
N ARG A 237 -1.98 -5.87 -18.67
CA ARG A 237 -0.53 -5.69 -18.82
C ARG A 237 -0.16 -5.63 -20.30
N ASN A 238 0.76 -4.73 -20.65
CA ASN A 238 1.21 -4.47 -22.02
C ASN A 238 0.12 -3.96 -22.97
N SER A 239 -0.98 -3.41 -22.43
CA SER A 239 -1.99 -2.71 -23.23
C SER A 239 -1.35 -1.58 -24.04
N GLN A 240 -1.74 -1.48 -25.32
CA GLN A 240 -1.40 -0.33 -26.15
C GLN A 240 -2.07 0.97 -25.67
N TRP A 241 -3.10 0.87 -24.82
CA TRP A 241 -3.89 1.98 -24.31
C TRP A 241 -3.32 2.52 -22.99
N LYS A 242 -2.05 2.94 -23.00
CA LYS A 242 -1.34 3.39 -21.79
C LYS A 242 -2.06 4.52 -21.04
N ASN A 243 -2.61 5.50 -21.77
CA ASN A 243 -3.37 6.60 -21.16
C ASN A 243 -4.57 6.09 -20.37
N PHE A 244 -5.27 5.07 -20.87
CA PHE A 244 -6.44 4.50 -20.22
C PHE A 244 -6.09 3.78 -18.90
N VAL A 245 -4.94 3.10 -18.87
CA VAL A 245 -4.36 2.51 -17.66
C VAL A 245 -4.01 3.63 -16.67
N GLU A 246 -3.28 4.65 -17.11
CA GLU A 246 -2.88 5.78 -16.26
C GLU A 246 -4.08 6.52 -15.66
N HIS A 247 -5.12 6.84 -16.43
CA HIS A 247 -6.32 7.50 -15.93
C HIS A 247 -6.99 6.67 -14.83
N THR A 248 -7.17 5.38 -15.07
CA THR A 248 -7.77 4.47 -14.08
C THR A 248 -6.90 4.41 -12.82
N ASN A 249 -5.58 4.37 -12.98
CA ASN A 249 -4.62 4.31 -11.88
C ASN A 249 -4.64 5.58 -11.02
N TRP A 250 -4.66 6.76 -11.64
CA TRP A 250 -4.75 8.03 -10.91
C TRP A 250 -6.08 8.17 -10.18
N ALA A 251 -7.20 7.73 -10.78
CA ALA A 251 -8.49 7.70 -10.09
C ALA A 251 -8.47 6.79 -8.85
N LEU A 252 -7.85 5.59 -8.94
CA LEU A 252 -7.65 4.72 -7.77
C LEU A 252 -6.82 5.39 -6.68
N LYS A 253 -5.73 6.08 -7.04
CA LYS A 253 -4.89 6.81 -6.07
C LYS A 253 -5.63 7.97 -5.41
N VAL A 254 -6.49 8.68 -6.15
CA VAL A 254 -7.37 9.70 -5.55
C VAL A 254 -8.34 9.04 -4.57
N LEU A 255 -9.01 7.96 -4.96
CA LEU A 255 -9.93 7.23 -4.09
C LEU A 255 -9.24 6.72 -2.82
N PHE A 256 -7.99 6.25 -2.92
CA PHE A 256 -7.18 5.89 -1.76
C PHE A 256 -7.04 7.09 -0.81
N ASN A 257 -6.65 8.26 -1.30
CA ASN A 257 -6.52 9.47 -0.48
C ASN A 257 -7.85 9.84 0.20
N LEU A 258 -8.97 9.70 -0.51
CA LEU A 258 -10.30 10.02 0.04
C LEU A 258 -10.70 9.11 1.19
N PHE A 259 -10.43 7.80 1.08
CA PHE A 259 -10.86 6.80 2.07
C PHE A 259 -9.82 6.51 3.16
N CYS A 260 -8.55 6.86 2.97
CA CYS A 260 -7.47 6.47 3.90
C CYS A 260 -7.58 7.13 5.28
N TYR A 261 -8.03 8.38 5.36
CA TYR A 261 -8.02 9.16 6.61
C TYR A 261 -9.39 9.68 7.04
N SER A 262 -10.40 9.54 6.19
CA SER A 262 -11.70 10.16 6.34
C SER A 262 -12.81 9.13 6.18
N TRP A 263 -13.76 9.13 7.11
CA TRP A 263 -14.97 8.30 7.03
C TRP A 263 -16.19 9.11 7.47
N ASP A 264 -17.29 8.91 6.76
CA ASP A 264 -18.61 9.46 7.08
C ASP A 264 -19.65 8.41 6.67
N ASP A 265 -20.59 8.08 7.55
CA ASP A 265 -21.56 7.00 7.28
C ASP A 265 -22.44 7.28 6.06
N SER A 266 -22.63 8.56 5.69
CA SER A 266 -23.35 8.93 4.46
C SER A 266 -22.65 8.46 3.19
N VAL A 267 -21.35 8.16 3.24
CA VAL A 267 -20.54 7.76 2.09
C VAL A 267 -20.38 6.25 1.95
N GLU A 268 -20.99 5.47 2.85
CA GLU A 268 -20.99 4.00 2.80
C GLU A 268 -21.43 3.42 1.44
N PRO A 269 -22.47 3.96 0.75
CA PRO A 269 -22.84 3.48 -0.58
C PRO A 269 -21.71 3.62 -1.61
N ASN A 270 -21.06 4.78 -1.64
CA ASN A 270 -19.93 5.06 -2.53
C ASN A 270 -18.73 4.17 -2.18
N ALA A 271 -18.48 3.94 -0.88
CA ALA A 271 -17.44 3.03 -0.42
C ALA A 271 -17.71 1.58 -0.90
N LYS A 272 -18.95 1.09 -0.79
CA LYS A 272 -19.35 -0.25 -1.26
C LYS A 272 -19.15 -0.38 -2.77
N GLN A 273 -19.60 0.62 -3.53
CA GLN A 273 -19.39 0.66 -4.98
C GLN A 273 -17.90 0.66 -5.32
N CYS A 274 -17.11 1.49 -4.64
CA CYS A 274 -15.64 1.53 -4.79
C CYS A 274 -15.01 0.14 -4.57
N MET A 275 -15.38 -0.54 -3.49
CA MET A 275 -14.85 -1.87 -3.17
C MET A 275 -15.20 -2.90 -4.26
N VAL A 276 -16.43 -2.88 -4.77
CA VAL A 276 -16.87 -3.79 -5.84
C VAL A 276 -16.12 -3.50 -7.14
N LEU A 277 -15.95 -2.23 -7.51
CA LEU A 277 -15.19 -1.84 -8.71
C LEU A 277 -13.72 -2.26 -8.58
N CYS A 278 -13.08 -2.01 -7.44
CA CYS A 278 -11.71 -2.44 -7.18
C CYS A 278 -11.57 -3.97 -7.24
N SER A 279 -12.51 -4.72 -6.65
CA SER A 279 -12.55 -6.19 -6.73
C SER A 279 -12.63 -6.68 -8.17
N ARG A 280 -13.47 -6.04 -9.00
CA ARG A 280 -13.57 -6.35 -10.43
C ARG A 280 -12.29 -6.03 -11.19
N ILE A 281 -11.56 -4.96 -10.84
CA ILE A 281 -10.26 -4.63 -11.46
C ILE A 281 -9.22 -5.70 -11.12
N VAL A 282 -9.11 -6.08 -9.84
CA VAL A 282 -8.14 -7.08 -9.36
C VAL A 282 -8.37 -8.45 -10.00
N THR A 283 -9.62 -8.80 -10.30
CA THR A 283 -9.99 -10.09 -10.91
C THR A 283 -9.85 -10.13 -12.44
N ILE A 284 -9.42 -9.03 -13.09
CA ILE A 284 -9.11 -9.04 -14.52
C ILE A 284 -7.89 -9.92 -14.78
N LYS A 285 -8.04 -10.91 -15.68
CA LYS A 285 -6.93 -11.76 -16.12
C LYS A 285 -5.82 -10.92 -16.74
N ASN A 286 -4.59 -11.11 -16.26
CA ASN A 286 -3.39 -10.39 -16.71
C ASN A 286 -3.54 -8.86 -16.60
N ILE A 287 -4.12 -8.37 -15.49
CA ILE A 287 -4.22 -6.95 -15.16
C ILE A 287 -2.84 -6.27 -15.12
N ASP A 288 -2.79 -4.97 -15.44
CA ASP A 288 -1.59 -4.18 -15.23
C ASP A 288 -1.18 -4.16 -13.74
N PRO A 289 0.09 -4.46 -13.39
CA PRO A 289 0.51 -4.55 -11.98
C PRO A 289 0.30 -3.27 -11.16
N SER A 290 0.33 -2.10 -11.79
CA SER A 290 0.11 -0.82 -11.11
C SER A 290 -1.35 -0.63 -10.71
N LEU A 291 -2.28 -1.02 -11.59
CA LEU A 291 -3.72 -1.04 -11.30
C LEU A 291 -4.06 -2.06 -10.22
N GLU A 292 -3.45 -3.25 -10.29
CA GLU A 292 -3.63 -4.30 -9.28
C GLU A 292 -3.19 -3.81 -7.90
N GLN A 293 -2.03 -3.15 -7.81
CA GLN A 293 -1.54 -2.55 -6.57
C GLN A 293 -2.52 -1.49 -6.05
N SER A 294 -2.84 -0.47 -6.85
CA SER A 294 -3.68 0.65 -6.40
C SER A 294 -5.10 0.22 -6.05
N ALA A 295 -5.67 -0.78 -6.73
CA ALA A 295 -6.98 -1.32 -6.36
C ALA A 295 -6.94 -2.07 -5.02
N VAL A 296 -5.89 -2.84 -4.75
CA VAL A 296 -5.70 -3.51 -3.45
C VAL A 296 -5.45 -2.50 -2.33
N ASP A 297 -4.67 -1.45 -2.59
CA ASP A 297 -4.41 -0.37 -1.63
C ASP A 297 -5.72 0.32 -1.20
N VAL A 298 -6.61 0.61 -2.16
CA VAL A 298 -7.94 1.17 -1.86
C VAL A 298 -8.76 0.21 -1.01
N ILE A 299 -8.84 -1.07 -1.36
CA ILE A 299 -9.61 -2.06 -0.58
C ILE A 299 -9.07 -2.18 0.85
N ALA A 300 -7.76 -2.11 1.03
CA ALA A 300 -7.12 -2.25 2.35
C ALA A 300 -7.60 -1.17 3.35
N VAL A 301 -7.86 0.05 2.88
CA VAL A 301 -8.27 1.19 3.73
C VAL A 301 -9.78 1.30 3.94
N LEU A 302 -10.61 0.62 3.14
CA LEU A 302 -12.07 0.71 3.28
C LEU A 302 -12.56 0.04 4.57
N PRO A 303 -13.30 0.74 5.46
CA PRO A 303 -13.84 0.17 6.70
C PRO A 303 -15.15 -0.59 6.46
N LEU A 304 -15.18 -1.44 5.43
CA LEU A 304 -16.34 -2.24 5.05
C LEU A 304 -16.19 -3.70 5.44
N SER A 305 -17.31 -4.44 5.38
CA SER A 305 -17.31 -5.90 5.51
C SER A 305 -16.71 -6.55 4.26
N PHE A 306 -15.74 -7.43 4.47
CA PHE A 306 -15.06 -8.17 3.41
C PHE A 306 -15.89 -9.34 2.87
N GLU A 307 -17.06 -9.62 3.46
CA GLU A 307 -18.03 -10.57 2.89
C GLU A 307 -18.50 -10.17 1.48
N LEU A 308 -18.50 -8.86 1.17
CA LEU A 308 -18.85 -8.33 -0.14
C LEU A 308 -17.88 -8.76 -1.25
N LEU A 309 -16.65 -9.15 -0.88
CA LEU A 309 -15.61 -9.60 -1.81
C LEU A 309 -15.69 -11.10 -2.10
N THR A 310 -16.51 -11.85 -1.35
CA THR A 310 -16.69 -13.31 -1.49
C THR A 310 -18.18 -13.67 -1.40
N PRO A 311 -19.00 -13.26 -2.38
CA PRO A 311 -20.44 -13.43 -2.32
C PRO A 311 -20.86 -14.91 -2.25
N LYS A 312 -21.93 -15.18 -1.51
CA LYS A 312 -22.57 -16.51 -1.48
C LYS A 312 -23.30 -16.76 -2.80
N LEU A 313 -23.11 -17.94 -3.37
CA LEU A 313 -23.78 -18.34 -4.60
C LEU A 313 -25.14 -18.96 -4.24
N GLN A 314 -26.22 -18.42 -4.82
CA GLN A 314 -27.56 -19.01 -4.70
C GLN A 314 -27.73 -20.22 -5.62
N TYR A 315 -27.04 -20.22 -6.76
CA TYR A 315 -27.01 -21.30 -7.75
C TYR A 315 -25.57 -21.51 -8.22
N ILE A 316 -25.16 -22.76 -8.38
CA ILE A 316 -23.84 -23.12 -8.92
C ILE A 316 -23.94 -23.10 -10.45
N GLU A 317 -23.97 -21.92 -11.04
CA GLU A 317 -23.60 -21.77 -12.45
C GLU A 317 -22.09 -21.53 -12.49
N GLN A 318 -21.33 -22.62 -12.60
CA GLN A 318 -19.89 -22.54 -12.83
C GLN A 318 -19.66 -21.89 -14.20
N LYS A 319 -19.22 -20.64 -14.21
CA LYS A 319 -18.46 -20.10 -15.33
C LYS A 319 -17.04 -20.65 -15.19
N ASP A 320 -16.42 -21.07 -16.30
CA ASP A 320 -15.07 -21.66 -16.33
C ASP A 320 -13.98 -20.82 -15.65
N THR A 321 -14.24 -19.52 -15.40
CA THR A 321 -13.30 -18.58 -14.80
C THR A 321 -13.45 -18.40 -13.29
N ASN A 322 -14.52 -18.90 -12.68
CA ASN A 322 -14.83 -18.61 -11.28
C ASN A 322 -14.23 -19.66 -10.36
N VAL A 323 -13.58 -19.22 -9.29
CA VAL A 323 -13.09 -20.09 -8.23
C VAL A 323 -14.20 -20.21 -7.19
N ILE A 324 -14.69 -21.42 -6.94
CA ILE A 324 -15.80 -21.67 -5.99
C ILE A 324 -15.32 -22.59 -4.87
N HIS A 325 -15.54 -22.20 -3.62
CA HIS A 325 -15.22 -23.02 -2.45
C HIS A 325 -16.26 -22.79 -1.33
N ASP A 326 -16.72 -23.86 -0.68
CA ASP A 326 -17.74 -23.82 0.40
C ASP A 326 -18.99 -22.97 0.04
N GLY A 327 -19.43 -23.00 -1.23
CA GLY A 327 -20.63 -22.28 -1.69
C GLY A 327 -20.46 -20.76 -1.86
N ARG A 328 -19.23 -20.25 -1.85
CA ARG A 328 -18.90 -18.84 -2.11
C ARG A 328 -17.95 -18.70 -3.31
N ASP A 329 -18.02 -17.55 -3.97
CA ASP A 329 -17.05 -17.14 -4.98
C ASP A 329 -15.76 -16.67 -4.30
N MET A 330 -14.65 -17.35 -4.59
CA MET A 330 -13.30 -17.07 -4.09
C MET A 330 -12.39 -16.44 -5.14
N THR A 331 -12.91 -16.06 -6.33
CA THR A 331 -12.11 -15.53 -7.43
C THR A 331 -11.31 -14.30 -7.02
N PHE A 332 -11.87 -13.42 -6.19
CA PHE A 332 -11.13 -12.28 -5.63
C PHE A 332 -10.02 -12.72 -4.66
N ALA A 333 -10.34 -13.62 -3.72
CA ALA A 333 -9.38 -14.13 -2.75
C ALA A 333 -8.19 -14.80 -3.45
N ASP A 334 -8.49 -15.59 -4.48
CA ASP A 334 -7.55 -16.27 -5.33
C ASP A 334 -6.66 -15.30 -6.11
N ALA A 335 -7.26 -14.29 -6.75
CA ALA A 335 -6.52 -13.26 -7.49
C ALA A 335 -5.54 -12.49 -6.60
N VAL A 336 -5.97 -12.09 -5.39
CA VAL A 336 -5.11 -11.38 -4.42
C VAL A 336 -3.98 -12.27 -3.94
N LEU A 337 -4.23 -13.56 -3.67
CA LEU A 337 -3.20 -14.50 -3.24
C LEU A 337 -2.14 -14.72 -4.33
N HIS A 338 -2.57 -14.98 -5.57
CA HIS A 338 -1.65 -15.13 -6.70
C HIS A 338 -0.88 -13.83 -6.98
N ALA A 339 -1.49 -12.66 -6.75
CA ALA A 339 -0.81 -11.37 -6.87
C ALA A 339 0.29 -11.19 -5.80
N LEU A 340 0.03 -11.62 -4.57
CA LEU A 340 1.03 -11.67 -3.50
C LEU A 340 2.18 -12.63 -3.87
N GLU A 341 1.85 -13.84 -4.32
CA GLU A 341 2.83 -14.87 -4.67
C GLU A 341 3.77 -14.42 -5.79
N ARG A 342 3.24 -13.86 -6.89
CA ARG A 342 4.06 -13.31 -8.00
C ARG A 342 5.05 -12.23 -7.54
N ARG A 343 4.69 -11.46 -6.51
CA ARG A 343 5.56 -10.41 -5.96
C ARG A 343 6.62 -10.98 -5.02
N LEU A 344 6.28 -12.02 -4.25
CA LEU A 344 7.23 -12.78 -3.43
C LEU A 344 8.28 -13.52 -4.26
N GLU A 345 7.91 -14.06 -5.42
CA GLU A 345 8.84 -14.77 -6.33
C GLU A 345 9.90 -13.88 -6.95
N ALA A 346 9.68 -12.57 -7.00
CA ALA A 346 10.55 -11.67 -7.73
C ALA A 346 11.80 -11.21 -6.95
N GLU A 347 12.05 -11.80 -5.77
CA GLU A 347 13.25 -11.67 -4.90
C GLU A 347 13.88 -10.25 -4.87
N SER A 348 13.08 -9.21 -4.60
CA SER A 348 13.62 -7.86 -4.43
C SER A 348 13.13 -7.21 -3.15
N SER A 349 14.06 -6.76 -2.31
CA SER A 349 13.79 -6.13 -1.01
C SER A 349 12.83 -4.94 -1.11
N GLU A 350 12.91 -4.12 -2.17
CA GLU A 350 12.04 -2.95 -2.37
C GLU A 350 10.56 -3.33 -2.62
N ARG A 351 10.29 -4.47 -3.26
CA ARG A 351 8.92 -4.93 -3.51
C ARG A 351 8.26 -5.55 -2.28
N ASN A 352 9.04 -5.90 -1.25
CA ASN A 352 8.48 -6.44 -0.01
C ASN A 352 7.65 -5.39 0.75
N GLU A 353 8.02 -4.11 0.67
CA GLU A 353 7.25 -3.02 1.31
C GLU A 353 5.84 -2.86 0.71
N LEU A 354 5.66 -3.22 -0.57
CA LEU A 354 4.39 -3.13 -1.29
C LEU A 354 3.42 -4.29 -0.99
N LEU A 355 3.85 -5.31 -0.22
CA LEU A 355 3.03 -6.47 0.13
C LEU A 355 2.06 -6.18 1.28
N GLY A 356 2.27 -5.09 2.03
CA GLY A 356 1.51 -4.80 3.24
C GLY A 356 0.00 -4.72 3.03
N THR A 357 -0.45 -4.10 1.93
CA THR A 357 -1.88 -3.97 1.61
C THR A 357 -2.48 -5.30 1.15
N PHE A 358 -1.76 -6.12 0.39
CA PHE A 358 -2.18 -7.48 0.03
C PHE A 358 -2.38 -8.36 1.26
N LEU A 359 -1.39 -8.39 2.15
CA LEU A 359 -1.49 -9.13 3.41
C LEU A 359 -2.63 -8.60 4.27
N THR A 360 -2.81 -7.29 4.38
CA THR A 360 -3.92 -6.67 5.11
C THR A 360 -5.27 -7.13 4.56
N VAL A 361 -5.44 -7.16 3.23
CA VAL A 361 -6.68 -7.63 2.59
C VAL A 361 -6.93 -9.10 2.90
N LEU A 362 -5.91 -9.96 2.77
CA LEU A 362 -6.01 -11.41 3.05
C LEU A 362 -6.28 -11.70 4.54
N ILE A 363 -5.66 -10.94 5.46
CA ILE A 363 -5.89 -10.98 6.91
C ILE A 363 -7.34 -10.65 7.23
N ARG A 364 -7.85 -9.53 6.71
CA ARG A 364 -9.23 -9.08 6.95
C ARG A 364 -10.23 -10.08 6.36
N LEU A 365 -9.99 -10.55 5.14
CA LEU A 365 -10.82 -11.56 4.50
C LEU A 365 -10.87 -12.86 5.32
N SER A 366 -9.72 -13.37 5.74
CA SER A 366 -9.61 -14.61 6.52
C SER A 366 -10.16 -14.48 7.95
N SER A 367 -10.14 -13.27 8.51
CA SER A 367 -10.69 -13.00 9.83
C SER A 367 -12.22 -12.91 9.82
N GLN A 368 -12.80 -12.36 8.75
CA GLN A 368 -14.24 -12.11 8.65
C GLN A 368 -15.00 -13.25 7.95
N VAL A 369 -14.37 -13.96 7.02
CA VAL A 369 -15.02 -14.97 6.18
C VAL A 369 -14.38 -16.35 6.41
N LYS A 370 -15.09 -17.21 7.15
CA LYS A 370 -14.58 -18.55 7.51
C LYS A 370 -14.29 -19.44 6.30
N GLU A 371 -15.10 -19.34 5.23
CA GLU A 371 -14.92 -20.10 4.00
C GLU A 371 -13.66 -19.63 3.25
N ALA A 372 -13.42 -18.32 3.19
CA ALA A 372 -12.21 -17.76 2.58
C ALA A 372 -10.96 -18.15 3.36
N ARG A 373 -11.01 -18.14 4.71
CA ARG A 373 -9.91 -18.66 5.53
C ARG A 373 -9.60 -20.12 5.24
N ARG A 374 -10.62 -20.98 5.11
CA ARG A 374 -10.43 -22.40 4.79
C ARG A 374 -9.82 -22.57 3.40
N TYR A 375 -10.33 -21.84 2.41
CA TYR A 375 -9.80 -21.83 1.05
C TYR A 375 -8.31 -21.41 1.04
N LEU A 376 -8.00 -20.22 1.59
CA LEU A 376 -6.64 -19.69 1.63
C LEU A 376 -5.69 -20.59 2.43
N ARG A 377 -6.18 -21.23 3.50
CA ARG A 377 -5.39 -22.20 4.26
C ARG A 377 -4.93 -23.37 3.38
N LEU A 378 -5.80 -23.92 2.53
CA LEU A 378 -5.44 -25.03 1.64
C LEU A 378 -4.35 -24.65 0.63
N LEU A 379 -4.24 -23.37 0.27
CA LEU A 379 -3.25 -22.87 -0.69
C LEU A 379 -1.94 -22.43 -0.02
N VAL A 380 -2.01 -21.81 1.16
CA VAL A 380 -0.85 -21.19 1.84
C VAL A 380 -0.15 -22.17 2.79
N ILE A 381 -0.92 -22.94 3.55
CA ILE A 381 -0.44 -23.92 4.53
C ILE A 381 -1.27 -25.21 4.41
N PRO A 382 -1.10 -25.96 3.31
CA PRO A 382 -1.81 -27.22 3.08
C PRO A 382 -1.55 -28.24 4.20
N PRO A 383 -2.34 -29.33 4.31
CA PRO A 383 -2.03 -30.42 5.21
C PRO A 383 -0.58 -30.91 5.01
N LEU A 384 0.16 -31.06 6.10
CA LEU A 384 1.57 -31.47 6.04
C LEU A 384 1.69 -32.93 5.64
N HIS A 385 2.69 -33.23 4.81
CA HIS A 385 3.19 -34.56 4.47
C HIS A 385 4.53 -34.85 5.16
N ALA A 386 4.98 -36.11 5.13
CA ALA A 386 6.28 -36.48 5.70
C ALA A 386 7.45 -35.76 5.02
N THR A 387 7.37 -35.55 3.71
CA THR A 387 8.38 -34.83 2.91
C THR A 387 8.54 -33.36 3.32
N ASP A 388 7.48 -32.76 3.84
CA ASP A 388 7.44 -31.33 4.16
C ASP A 388 8.24 -30.96 5.40
N VAL A 389 8.59 -31.95 6.22
CA VAL A 389 9.37 -31.81 7.45
C VAL A 389 10.76 -32.42 7.36
N GLU A 390 11.20 -32.87 6.18
CA GLU A 390 12.60 -33.28 5.96
C GLU A 390 13.57 -32.09 5.98
N ARG A 391 13.05 -30.89 5.70
CA ARG A 391 13.82 -29.63 5.67
C ARG A 391 13.13 -28.58 6.52
N ARG A 392 13.86 -27.51 6.85
CA ARG A 392 13.31 -26.42 7.65
C ARG A 392 12.12 -25.76 6.93
N PRO A 393 11.12 -25.27 7.66
CA PRO A 393 9.94 -24.65 7.06
C PRO A 393 10.24 -23.44 6.17
N ASP A 394 11.34 -22.73 6.41
CA ASP A 394 11.83 -21.60 5.61
C ASP A 394 12.72 -22.01 4.43
N ASP A 395 13.04 -23.30 4.27
CA ASP A 395 13.82 -23.84 3.15
C ASP A 395 12.89 -24.43 2.07
N GLY A 396 12.90 -23.86 0.86
CA GLY A 396 12.08 -24.31 -0.25
C GLY A 396 11.51 -23.19 -1.12
N ALA A 397 10.90 -23.59 -2.24
CA ALA A 397 10.34 -22.68 -3.24
C ALA A 397 8.81 -22.62 -3.21
N GLU A 398 8.15 -23.20 -2.21
CA GLU A 398 6.69 -23.11 -2.09
C GLU A 398 6.29 -21.80 -1.41
N LEU A 399 5.01 -21.43 -1.57
CA LEU A 399 4.44 -20.23 -0.96
C LEU A 399 4.65 -20.24 0.56
N ARG A 400 4.42 -21.38 1.22
CA ARG A 400 4.66 -21.55 2.66
C ARG A 400 6.08 -21.13 3.04
N ASN A 401 7.09 -21.67 2.35
CA ASN A 401 8.49 -21.40 2.67
C ASN A 401 8.84 -19.93 2.45
N ARG A 402 8.39 -19.34 1.35
CA ARG A 402 8.59 -17.91 1.04
C ARG A 402 8.00 -17.01 2.13
N MET A 403 6.79 -17.33 2.61
CA MET A 403 6.14 -16.56 3.65
C MET A 403 6.87 -16.70 4.99
N ILE A 404 7.32 -17.90 5.37
CA ILE A 404 8.09 -18.10 6.61
C ILE A 404 9.43 -17.35 6.54
N ARG A 405 10.12 -17.33 5.38
CA ARG A 405 11.30 -16.47 5.21
C ARG A 405 10.98 -14.99 5.38
N LEU A 406 9.84 -14.52 4.86
CA LEU A 406 9.44 -13.12 4.99
C LEU A 406 9.13 -12.75 6.46
N MET A 407 8.62 -13.68 7.27
CA MET A 407 8.45 -13.49 8.73
C MET A 407 9.78 -13.20 9.46
N MET A 408 10.92 -13.58 8.88
CA MET A 408 12.25 -13.37 9.46
C MET A 408 13.00 -12.19 8.84
N SER A 409 12.38 -11.50 7.88
CA SER A 409 12.98 -10.33 7.23
C SER A 409 12.88 -9.09 8.12
N ILE A 410 13.87 -8.20 8.03
CA ILE A 410 13.80 -6.85 8.63
C ILE A 410 12.90 -5.99 7.75
N SER A 411 11.59 -6.25 7.74
CA SER A 411 10.61 -5.49 6.98
C SER A 411 9.36 -5.19 7.80
N ASN A 412 8.63 -4.14 7.41
CA ASN A 412 7.32 -3.81 7.98
C ASN A 412 6.24 -4.89 7.71
N THR A 413 6.54 -5.90 6.89
CA THR A 413 5.60 -6.97 6.53
C THR A 413 5.76 -8.23 7.38
N GLN A 414 6.84 -8.36 8.17
CA GLN A 414 7.08 -9.55 9.00
C GLN A 414 5.88 -9.88 9.92
N ASP A 415 5.35 -8.86 10.59
CA ASP A 415 4.24 -9.00 11.55
C ASP A 415 2.93 -9.33 10.82
N LEU A 416 2.74 -8.78 9.62
CA LEU A 416 1.57 -9.05 8.79
C LEU A 416 1.56 -10.50 8.29
N VAL A 417 2.71 -11.03 7.86
CA VAL A 417 2.81 -12.43 7.44
C VAL A 417 2.56 -13.37 8.61
N ALA A 418 3.21 -13.10 9.75
CA ALA A 418 3.05 -13.88 10.95
C ALA A 418 1.59 -13.89 11.43
N GLU A 419 0.92 -12.73 11.41
CA GLU A 419 -0.50 -12.61 11.73
C GLU A 419 -1.39 -13.36 10.74
N PHE A 420 -1.12 -13.25 9.44
CA PHE A 420 -1.89 -13.93 8.42
C PHE A 420 -1.86 -15.45 8.61
N ILE A 421 -0.66 -16.04 8.75
CA ILE A 421 -0.52 -17.48 8.98
C ILE A 421 -1.17 -17.88 10.31
N PHE A 422 -1.03 -17.08 11.37
CA PHE A 422 -1.68 -17.36 12.65
C PHE A 422 -3.22 -17.37 12.53
N ILE A 423 -3.81 -16.46 11.74
CA ILE A 423 -5.25 -16.45 11.43
C ILE A 423 -5.64 -17.70 10.66
N LEU A 424 -4.88 -18.10 9.62
CA LEU A 424 -5.12 -19.34 8.89
C LEU A 424 -5.07 -20.56 9.82
N CYS A 425 -4.19 -20.52 10.82
CA CYS A 425 -4.10 -21.51 11.89
C CYS A 425 -5.26 -21.45 12.91
N LYS A 426 -6.30 -20.64 12.68
CA LYS A 426 -7.42 -20.40 13.61
C LYS A 426 -6.93 -19.85 14.97
N LYS A 427 -5.83 -19.10 14.96
CA LYS A 427 -5.18 -18.58 16.17
C LYS A 427 -4.77 -19.68 17.18
N SER A 428 -4.53 -20.91 16.70
CA SER A 428 -3.98 -22.01 17.49
C SER A 428 -2.46 -21.93 17.50
N VAL A 429 -1.86 -21.77 18.68
CA VAL A 429 -0.40 -21.70 18.86
C VAL A 429 0.26 -23.01 18.44
N ASN A 430 -0.31 -24.15 18.81
CA ASN A 430 0.21 -25.47 18.43
C ASN A 430 0.21 -25.68 16.91
N ARG A 431 -0.88 -25.29 16.23
CA ARG A 431 -0.92 -25.38 14.76
C ARG A 431 0.08 -24.41 14.11
N PHE A 432 0.22 -23.21 14.65
CA PHE A 432 1.17 -22.23 14.14
C PHE A 432 2.62 -22.71 14.26
N VAL A 433 3.01 -23.22 15.43
CA VAL A 433 4.35 -23.81 15.64
C VAL A 433 4.56 -25.03 14.74
N LYS A 434 3.55 -25.89 14.56
CA LYS A 434 3.66 -27.04 13.65
C LYS A 434 4.03 -26.64 12.22
N TYR A 435 3.45 -25.55 11.70
CA TYR A 435 3.72 -25.10 10.34
C TYR A 435 5.00 -24.27 10.20
N CYS A 436 5.35 -23.48 11.22
CA CYS A 436 6.43 -22.51 11.12
C CYS A 436 7.74 -22.95 11.81
N GLY A 437 7.67 -23.90 12.75
CA GLY A 437 8.71 -24.10 13.77
C GLY A 437 8.65 -23.00 14.85
N PHE A 438 8.94 -23.37 16.10
CA PHE A 438 8.89 -22.43 17.22
C PHE A 438 9.92 -21.30 17.07
N GLY A 439 11.10 -21.56 16.47
CA GLY A 439 12.10 -20.53 16.21
C GLY A 439 11.55 -19.34 15.42
N HIS A 440 10.78 -19.60 14.36
CA HIS A 440 10.15 -18.56 13.54
C HIS A 440 8.89 -17.97 14.20
N ALA A 441 8.17 -18.76 15.01
CA ALA A 441 6.95 -18.32 15.68
C ALA A 441 7.21 -17.48 16.94
N ALA A 442 8.37 -17.66 17.60
CA ALA A 442 8.66 -17.14 18.93
C ALA A 442 8.48 -15.63 19.04
N GLY A 443 8.92 -14.86 18.05
CA GLY A 443 8.79 -13.40 18.04
C GLY A 443 7.32 -12.93 18.13
N LEU A 444 6.44 -13.49 17.28
CA LEU A 444 5.02 -13.16 17.32
C LEU A 444 4.37 -13.60 18.64
N LEU A 445 4.68 -14.80 19.13
CA LEU A 445 4.11 -15.34 20.36
C LEU A 445 4.53 -14.54 21.59
N ALA A 446 5.78 -14.10 21.64
CA ALA A 446 6.31 -13.23 22.69
C ALA A 446 5.64 -11.86 22.66
N ASN A 447 5.57 -11.21 21.50
CA ASN A 447 4.90 -9.90 21.34
C ASN A 447 3.42 -9.94 21.74
N ARG A 448 2.78 -11.10 21.67
CA ARG A 448 1.39 -11.32 22.07
C ARG A 448 1.20 -11.81 23.51
N GLY A 449 2.28 -12.14 24.22
CA GLY A 449 2.19 -12.70 25.57
C GLY A 449 1.51 -14.06 25.63
N ILE A 450 1.65 -14.90 24.60
CA ILE A 450 0.95 -16.20 24.52
C ILE A 450 1.92 -17.39 24.47
N LEU A 451 3.15 -17.22 24.94
CA LEU A 451 4.15 -18.31 24.96
C LEU A 451 3.70 -19.49 25.84
N ASN A 452 2.93 -19.25 26.91
CA ASN A 452 2.40 -20.32 27.76
C ASN A 452 1.38 -21.23 27.08
N ALA A 453 0.75 -20.80 25.98
CA ALA A 453 -0.23 -21.60 25.26
C ALA A 453 0.38 -22.80 24.51
N LEU A 454 1.71 -22.94 24.51
CA LEU A 454 2.39 -24.16 24.06
C LEU A 454 2.18 -25.33 25.03
N ASN A 455 1.96 -25.03 26.32
CA ASN A 455 1.78 -26.03 27.36
C ASN A 455 0.31 -26.49 27.49
N THR A 456 -0.62 -25.82 26.81
CA THR A 456 -2.03 -26.26 26.79
C THR A 456 -2.21 -27.49 25.89
N SER A 457 -2.98 -28.47 26.40
CA SER A 457 -3.24 -29.73 25.70
C SER A 457 -3.88 -29.49 24.32
N LYS A 458 -3.46 -30.29 23.33
CA LYS A 458 -4.00 -30.25 21.97
C LYS A 458 -5.53 -30.43 22.02
N HIS A 459 -6.30 -29.44 21.55
CA HIS A 459 -7.75 -29.61 21.39
C HIS A 459 -8.02 -30.60 20.25
N GLN A 460 -9.02 -31.49 20.38
CA GLN A 460 -9.38 -32.46 19.33
C GLN A 460 -9.75 -31.79 17.99
N SER A 461 -10.26 -30.55 18.00
CA SER A 461 -10.51 -29.78 16.77
C SER A 461 -9.25 -29.24 16.08
N ASP A 462 -8.07 -29.40 16.69
CA ASP A 462 -6.82 -28.91 16.14
C ASP A 462 -6.14 -29.89 15.17
N SER A 463 -6.37 -31.20 15.31
CA SER A 463 -5.68 -32.26 14.57
C SER A 463 -6.38 -32.69 13.27
N GLU A 464 -7.70 -32.91 13.28
CA GLU A 464 -8.39 -33.72 12.24
C GLU A 464 -8.35 -33.18 10.80
N ALA A 465 -8.01 -31.90 10.57
CA ALA A 465 -8.04 -31.28 9.24
C ALA A 465 -6.68 -30.69 8.79
N SER A 466 -5.56 -31.10 9.40
CA SER A 466 -4.25 -30.48 9.15
C SER A 466 -3.12 -31.45 8.83
N GLU A 467 -3.40 -32.74 8.86
CA GLU A 467 -2.38 -33.80 8.82
C GLU A 467 -2.81 -34.87 7.84
N THR A 468 -1.84 -35.38 7.09
CA THR A 468 -2.00 -36.59 6.31
C THR A 468 -1.50 -37.80 7.11
N GLU A 469 -1.88 -39.00 6.68
CA GLU A 469 -1.50 -40.23 7.40
C GLU A 469 0.02 -40.45 7.42
N ASP A 470 0.74 -40.04 6.38
CA ASP A 470 2.20 -40.12 6.32
C ASP A 470 2.89 -39.13 7.27
N TYR A 471 2.36 -37.92 7.44
CA TYR A 471 2.90 -36.98 8.43
C TYR A 471 2.73 -37.48 9.87
N LYS A 472 1.58 -38.06 10.21
CA LYS A 472 1.33 -38.61 11.55
C LYS A 472 2.35 -39.69 11.94
N ALA A 473 2.87 -40.44 10.96
CA ALA A 473 3.88 -41.46 11.20
C ALA A 473 5.25 -40.88 11.61
N VAL A 474 5.53 -39.61 11.27
CA VAL A 474 6.81 -38.94 11.56
C VAL A 474 6.67 -37.77 12.55
N GLU A 475 5.47 -37.41 12.98
CA GLU A 475 5.20 -36.25 13.86
C GLU A 475 6.09 -36.26 15.11
N THR A 476 6.27 -37.42 15.75
CA THR A 476 7.09 -37.55 16.97
C THR A 476 8.59 -37.35 16.74
N GLN A 477 9.05 -37.36 15.49
CA GLN A 477 10.45 -37.17 15.11
C GLN A 477 10.77 -35.72 14.75
N VAL A 478 9.75 -34.86 14.58
CA VAL A 478 9.92 -33.46 14.20
C VAL A 478 10.38 -32.66 15.41
N ASN A 479 11.51 -31.96 15.28
CA ASN A 479 11.96 -31.02 16.31
C ASN A 479 11.01 -29.79 16.30
N PRO A 480 10.31 -29.47 17.42
CA PRO A 480 9.35 -28.37 17.46
C PRO A 480 10.00 -26.99 17.32
N VAL A 481 11.30 -26.86 17.62
CA VAL A 481 12.05 -25.60 17.49
C VAL A 481 12.33 -25.30 16.03
N THR A 482 12.90 -26.26 15.31
CA THR A 482 13.30 -26.09 13.91
C THR A 482 12.18 -26.39 12.92
N GLY A 483 11.15 -27.12 13.34
CA GLY A 483 10.03 -27.53 12.49
C GLY A 483 10.37 -28.61 11.47
N CYS A 484 11.53 -29.27 11.61
CA CYS A 484 11.99 -30.34 10.72
C CYS A 484 12.54 -31.53 11.51
N ILE A 485 12.65 -32.66 10.83
CA ILE A 485 13.37 -33.84 11.30
C ILE A 485 14.85 -33.54 11.13
N GLU A 486 15.55 -33.41 12.24
CA GLU A 486 16.99 -33.18 12.22
C GLU A 486 17.71 -34.49 11.88
N PRO A 487 18.73 -34.45 11.00
CA PRO A 487 19.56 -35.62 10.78
C PRO A 487 20.15 -36.03 12.13
N ALA A 488 20.20 -37.34 12.39
CA ALA A 488 20.72 -37.88 13.63
C ALA A 488 22.17 -37.41 13.83
N GLY A 489 22.35 -36.34 14.61
CA GLY A 489 23.65 -35.86 15.02
C GLY A 489 24.26 -36.83 16.02
N GLU A 490 25.59 -36.94 16.01
CA GLU A 490 26.29 -37.60 17.12
C GLU A 490 25.94 -36.85 18.41
N ASN A 491 25.55 -37.58 19.45
CA ASN A 491 25.27 -36.96 20.73
C ASN A 491 26.56 -36.26 21.21
N PRO A 492 26.55 -34.96 21.52
CA PRO A 492 27.75 -34.21 21.90
C PRO A 492 28.42 -34.74 23.18
N PHE A 493 27.70 -35.55 23.96
CA PHE A 493 28.21 -36.22 25.15
C PHE A 493 28.75 -37.64 24.88
N THR A 494 28.75 -38.10 23.62
CA THR A 494 29.30 -39.41 23.24
C THR A 494 30.80 -39.43 23.53
N GLY A 495 31.25 -40.36 24.37
CA GLY A 495 32.65 -40.47 24.78
C GLY A 495 33.05 -39.62 26.00
N MET A 496 32.11 -38.88 26.61
CA MET A 496 32.32 -38.20 27.90
C MET A 496 31.94 -39.11 29.07
N THR A 497 32.73 -39.12 30.14
CA THR A 497 32.35 -39.74 31.42
C THR A 497 31.29 -38.90 32.14
N GLU A 498 30.60 -39.47 33.13
CA GLU A 498 29.55 -38.75 33.86
C GLU A 498 30.11 -37.52 34.60
N GLU A 499 31.32 -37.66 35.18
CA GLU A 499 32.01 -36.54 35.83
C GLU A 499 32.36 -35.42 34.83
N GLN A 500 32.66 -35.77 33.57
CA GLN A 500 32.93 -34.80 32.52
C GLN A 500 31.65 -34.06 32.11
N LYS A 501 30.50 -34.75 32.03
CA LYS A 501 29.21 -34.11 31.77
C LYS A 501 28.84 -33.14 32.89
N GLU A 502 28.96 -33.56 34.14
CA GLU A 502 28.71 -32.69 35.30
C GLU A 502 29.63 -31.47 35.30
N TYR A 503 30.92 -31.66 35.02
CA TYR A 503 31.89 -30.57 34.92
C TYR A 503 31.50 -29.55 33.83
N GLU A 504 31.07 -30.03 32.67
CA GLU A 504 30.62 -29.18 31.55
C GLU A 504 29.35 -28.40 31.90
N VAL A 505 28.37 -29.01 32.56
CA VAL A 505 27.16 -28.34 33.06
C VAL A 505 27.52 -27.25 34.07
N HIS A 506 28.40 -27.55 35.03
CA HIS A 506 28.87 -26.57 36.01
C HIS A 506 29.64 -25.42 35.37
N ARG A 507 30.47 -25.71 34.36
CA ARG A 507 31.18 -24.69 33.58
C ARG A 507 30.19 -23.76 32.86
N LEU A 508 29.21 -24.33 32.18
CA LEU A 508 28.17 -23.58 31.47
C LEU A 508 27.36 -22.68 32.41
N MET A 509 26.92 -23.20 33.57
CA MET A 509 26.22 -22.40 34.58
C MET A 509 27.08 -21.24 35.09
N ASN A 510 28.36 -21.48 35.35
CA ASN A 510 29.29 -20.44 35.79
C ASN A 510 29.48 -19.36 34.71
N ASP A 511 29.58 -19.75 33.44
CA ASP A 511 29.75 -18.79 32.35
C ASP A 511 28.48 -17.97 32.12
N ILE A 512 27.29 -18.57 32.18
CA ILE A 512 26.01 -17.84 32.15
C ILE A 512 25.93 -16.85 33.33
N ASN A 513 26.28 -17.28 34.54
CA ASN A 513 26.24 -16.43 35.73
C ASN A 513 27.24 -15.25 35.62
N LYS A 514 28.45 -15.48 35.09
CA LYS A 514 29.41 -14.39 34.80
C LYS A 514 28.83 -13.37 33.82
N LEU A 515 28.23 -13.82 32.73
CA LEU A 515 27.63 -12.95 31.72
C LEU A 515 26.43 -12.15 32.29
N MET A 516 25.62 -12.77 33.16
CA MET A 516 24.54 -12.10 33.90
C MET A 516 25.09 -11.01 34.83
N ASN A 517 26.11 -11.33 35.63
CA ASN A 517 26.72 -10.37 36.57
C ASN A 517 27.42 -9.20 35.88
N GLN A 518 27.92 -9.42 34.65
CA GLN A 518 28.49 -8.37 33.80
C GLN A 518 27.41 -7.53 33.09
N GLY A 519 26.13 -7.92 33.18
CA GLY A 519 25.03 -7.24 32.49
C GLY A 519 25.04 -7.41 30.97
N LEU A 520 25.78 -8.39 30.44
CA LEU A 520 25.87 -8.66 29.00
C LEU A 520 24.65 -9.43 28.48
N ILE A 521 24.05 -10.28 29.34
CA ILE A 521 22.85 -11.04 29.01
C ILE A 521 21.83 -10.93 30.14
N THR A 522 20.56 -11.09 29.80
CA THR A 522 19.47 -11.25 30.76
C THR A 522 18.61 -12.40 30.28
N PRO A 523 18.86 -13.64 30.76
CA PRO A 523 18.03 -14.78 30.38
C PRO A 523 16.58 -14.53 30.81
N GLY A 524 15.65 -14.97 29.97
CA GLY A 524 14.21 -14.84 30.21
C GLY A 524 13.57 -16.18 30.47
N ARG A 525 12.56 -16.21 31.35
CA ARG A 525 11.60 -17.31 31.48
C ARG A 525 10.22 -16.85 31.03
N VAL A 526 9.35 -17.78 30.70
CA VAL A 526 7.94 -17.44 30.43
C VAL A 526 7.20 -17.28 31.76
N GLY A 527 6.70 -16.07 32.02
CA GLY A 527 5.86 -15.73 33.17
C GLY A 527 4.49 -16.39 33.11
N LYS A 528 3.71 -16.35 34.19
CA LYS A 528 2.36 -16.99 34.22
C LYS A 528 1.37 -16.35 33.24
N ASP A 529 1.60 -15.08 32.91
CA ASP A 529 0.85 -14.29 31.94
C ASP A 529 1.26 -14.57 30.48
N GLY A 530 2.24 -15.44 30.25
CA GLY A 530 2.74 -15.79 28.91
C GLY A 530 3.74 -14.79 28.32
N GLN A 531 4.14 -13.78 29.09
CA GLN A 531 5.18 -12.80 28.74
C GLN A 531 6.58 -13.30 29.12
N LEU A 532 7.62 -12.68 28.56
CA LEU A 532 9.01 -12.95 28.96
C LEU A 532 9.36 -12.15 30.23
N GLU A 533 9.77 -12.86 31.28
CA GLU A 533 10.25 -12.29 32.55
C GLU A 533 11.75 -12.57 32.72
N PRO A 534 12.55 -11.59 33.16
CA PRO A 534 13.96 -11.84 33.46
C PRO A 534 14.10 -12.76 34.68
N VAL A 535 14.99 -13.76 34.59
CA VAL A 535 15.38 -14.56 35.77
C VAL A 535 16.40 -13.81 36.61
N LYS A 536 16.30 -13.96 37.94
CA LYS A 536 17.21 -13.32 38.89
C LYS A 536 18.46 -14.16 39.14
N HIS A 537 18.33 -15.48 39.02
CA HIS A 537 19.42 -16.42 39.21
C HIS A 537 19.42 -17.50 38.12
N VAL A 538 20.62 -17.96 37.71
CA VAL A 538 20.78 -18.98 36.66
C VAL A 538 20.05 -20.28 36.97
N LEU A 539 19.91 -20.63 38.26
CA LEU A 539 19.19 -21.83 38.71
C LEU A 539 17.69 -21.80 38.39
N GLU A 540 17.09 -20.62 38.20
CA GLU A 540 15.68 -20.52 37.81
C GLU A 540 15.42 -21.01 36.37
N LEU A 541 16.47 -21.24 35.57
CA LEU A 541 16.37 -21.83 34.23
C LEU A 541 16.26 -23.36 34.26
N VAL A 542 16.62 -23.99 35.38
CA VAL A 542 16.46 -25.42 35.60
C VAL A 542 15.10 -25.61 36.25
N LYS A 543 14.08 -25.96 35.47
CA LYS A 543 12.79 -26.40 36.05
C LYS A 543 12.91 -27.84 36.53
N ASP A 544 12.30 -28.13 37.68
CA ASP A 544 12.16 -29.47 38.28
C ASP A 544 11.42 -30.42 37.33
N ASP A 545 12.09 -31.47 36.84
CA ASP A 545 11.51 -32.62 36.14
C ASP A 545 11.06 -33.73 37.14
N ASP A 546 10.90 -33.41 38.43
CA ASP A 546 10.45 -34.37 39.44
C ASP A 546 8.92 -34.42 39.51
N ALA A 547 8.29 -35.03 38.50
CA ALA A 547 6.90 -35.50 38.61
C ALA A 547 6.64 -36.74 37.74
N GLU A 548 7.36 -37.83 37.99
CA GLU A 548 6.80 -39.16 37.72
C GLU A 548 5.99 -39.61 38.95
N PRO A 549 4.71 -40.00 38.81
CA PRO A 549 4.01 -40.70 39.86
C PRO A 549 4.52 -42.15 39.86
N ASP A 550 5.35 -42.49 40.85
CA ASP A 550 5.75 -43.87 41.12
C ASP A 550 4.50 -44.77 41.23
N LYS A 551 4.28 -45.57 40.19
CA LYS A 551 3.47 -46.77 40.25
C LYS A 551 4.40 -47.93 40.56
N SER A 552 4.51 -48.28 41.82
CA SER A 552 4.92 -49.63 42.22
C SER A 552 3.92 -50.19 43.23
N ASP A 553 2.88 -50.82 42.68
CA ASP A 553 2.22 -51.92 43.36
C ASP A 553 3.20 -53.11 43.39
N SER A 554 3.60 -53.56 44.57
CA SER A 554 3.82 -54.98 44.85
C SER A 554 3.60 -55.25 46.33
N GLU A 555 2.52 -55.96 46.61
CA GLU A 555 2.25 -56.68 47.84
C GLU A 555 3.40 -57.65 48.17
N ASP A 556 3.76 -57.72 49.46
CA ASP A 556 3.62 -58.90 50.34
C ASP A 556 4.79 -59.06 51.33
N GLY A 557 4.42 -59.32 52.60
CA GLY A 557 5.20 -60.27 53.41
C GLY A 557 5.61 -59.89 54.84
N VAL A 558 4.67 -60.02 55.78
CA VAL A 558 4.81 -60.66 57.11
C VAL A 558 5.84 -60.13 58.13
N GLY A 559 5.36 -59.82 59.35
CA GLY A 559 6.20 -59.98 60.55
C GLY A 559 5.76 -59.35 61.87
N SER A 560 4.75 -59.96 62.51
CA SER A 560 4.36 -59.89 63.94
C SER A 560 3.69 -58.63 64.50
#